data_AF-A0A424SFS6-F1
#
_entry.id   AF-A0A424SFS6-F1
#
_cell.length_a   1.000
_cell.length_b   1.000
_cell.length_c   1.000
_cell.angle_alpha   90.00
_cell.angle_beta   90.00
_cell.angle_gamma   90.00
#
_symmetry.space_group_name_H-M   'P 1'
#
loop_
_entity.id
_entity.type
_entity.pdbx_description
1 polymer ?
#
loop_
_entity_poly.entity_id
_entity_poly.type
_entity_poly.pdbx_seq_one_letter_code
_entity_poly.pdbx_strand_id
1 'polypeptide(L)'
;MLNKLFFITILSFLCGRGVHEKQISNSFITFVGTKFNLVQNGESPNRYIWLHGDEQTARMALEYHMKFYNGLAFFIQSETREIPFKSTIIDPNRIFSRNGAYNTLRKFKPGWERGTLKMALDEIDREREHFLDVLMPNKNGRLISLHNNFRGYNVNREKGNSQRISIKKDENPRDFIICTDESDFEILSNSPYNVVLQNKIPEKDDGSLSWEALRRNVRYLNIETRLGYLSKQKAMLKYIEENLN
;
A
#
# COMPACT_ATOMS: atom_id res chain seq x y z
N MET A 1 -38.55 33.01 -60.72
CA MET A 1 -38.90 31.57 -60.68
C MET A 1 -37.62 30.78 -60.90
N LEU A 2 -37.05 30.21 -59.84
CA LEU A 2 -36.07 29.14 -59.92
C LEU A 2 -36.13 28.34 -58.61
N ASN A 3 -35.94 27.03 -58.75
CA ASN A 3 -36.47 25.96 -57.90
C ASN A 3 -35.69 25.69 -56.61
N LYS A 4 -36.45 25.09 -55.68
CA LYS A 4 -36.06 24.39 -54.45
C LYS A 4 -34.98 23.33 -54.68
N LEU A 5 -34.09 23.15 -53.71
CA LEU A 5 -33.60 21.84 -53.31
C LEU A 5 -33.27 21.87 -51.79
N PHE A 6 -34.15 21.32 -50.97
CA PHE A 6 -33.88 21.05 -49.55
C PHE A 6 -33.28 19.65 -49.44
N PHE A 7 -32.02 19.55 -49.04
CA PHE A 7 -31.39 18.29 -48.66
C PHE A 7 -31.77 17.99 -47.21
N ILE A 8 -32.52 16.90 -46.98
CA ILE A 8 -32.78 16.37 -45.64
C ILE A 8 -31.70 15.31 -45.39
N THR A 9 -30.68 15.65 -44.60
CA THR A 9 -29.77 14.67 -44.00
C THR A 9 -30.40 14.17 -42.70
N ILE A 10 -30.87 12.92 -42.71
CA ILE A 10 -31.21 12.17 -41.51
C ILE A 10 -29.89 11.81 -40.82
N LEU A 11 -29.58 12.51 -39.73
CA LEU A 11 -28.45 12.17 -38.86
C LEU A 11 -28.92 11.04 -37.92
N SER A 12 -28.55 9.80 -38.24
CA SER A 12 -28.77 8.65 -37.38
C SER A 12 -27.89 8.78 -36.12
N PHE A 13 -28.53 8.95 -34.96
CA PHE A 13 -27.88 8.86 -33.65
C PHE A 13 -27.45 7.40 -33.40
N LEU A 14 -26.19 7.09 -33.65
CA LEU A 14 -25.53 5.95 -33.04
C LEU A 14 -25.17 6.34 -31.60
N CYS A 15 -26.00 5.92 -30.63
CA CYS A 15 -25.63 5.89 -29.22
C CYS A 15 -24.48 4.88 -29.02
N GLY A 16 -23.26 5.30 -29.31
CA GLY A 16 -22.07 4.66 -28.73
C GLY A 16 -22.10 4.91 -27.23
N ARG A 17 -22.30 3.85 -26.43
CA ARG A 17 -21.98 3.88 -25.01
C ARG A 17 -20.48 4.12 -24.90
N GLY A 18 -20.08 5.38 -24.75
CA GLY A 18 -18.72 5.73 -24.37
C GLY A 18 -18.43 5.08 -23.03
N VAL A 19 -17.53 4.10 -23.03
CA VAL A 19 -16.79 3.77 -21.82
C VAL A 19 -16.08 5.06 -21.46
N HIS A 20 -16.54 5.76 -20.43
CA HIS A 20 -15.82 6.89 -19.87
C HIS A 20 -14.43 6.35 -19.50
N GLU A 21 -13.41 6.66 -20.31
CA GLU A 21 -12.02 6.45 -19.91
C GLU A 21 -11.82 7.24 -18.63
N LYS A 22 -11.78 6.54 -17.49
CA LYS A 22 -11.51 7.15 -16.20
C LYS A 22 -10.14 7.83 -16.31
N GLN A 23 -10.10 9.13 -16.03
CA GLN A 23 -8.88 9.93 -16.16
C GLN A 23 -7.92 9.56 -15.01
N ILE A 24 -6.92 8.73 -15.31
CA ILE A 24 -5.82 8.44 -14.41
C ILE A 24 -4.85 9.62 -14.46
N SER A 25 -4.68 10.35 -13.36
CA SER A 25 -3.63 11.37 -13.23
C SER A 25 -2.36 10.72 -12.68
N ASN A 26 -1.24 11.02 -13.31
CA ASN A 26 0.08 10.53 -12.91
C ASN A 26 0.89 11.69 -12.32
N SER A 27 1.41 11.49 -11.12
CA SER A 27 2.37 12.40 -10.49
C SER A 27 3.42 11.60 -9.72
N PHE A 28 4.30 12.24 -8.97
CA PHE A 28 5.24 11.53 -8.11
C PHE A 28 5.57 12.32 -6.85
N ILE A 29 6.04 11.60 -5.83
CA ILE A 29 6.66 12.16 -4.63
C ILE A 29 8.00 11.44 -4.41
N THR A 30 8.92 12.08 -3.71
CA THR A 30 10.19 11.46 -3.31
C THR A 30 10.20 11.23 -1.80
N PHE A 31 10.75 10.09 -1.38
CA PHE A 31 11.03 9.81 0.02
C PHE A 31 12.40 9.14 0.12
N VAL A 32 13.29 9.71 0.92
CA VAL A 32 14.68 9.29 1.17
C VAL A 32 15.45 9.03 -0.13
N GLY A 33 15.30 9.95 -1.09
CA GLY A 33 15.95 9.87 -2.40
C GLY A 33 15.34 8.86 -3.38
N THR A 34 14.25 8.16 -3.01
CA THR A 34 13.55 7.23 -3.89
C THR A 34 12.22 7.81 -4.35
N LYS A 35 11.95 7.70 -5.66
CA LYS A 35 10.70 8.17 -6.28
C LYS A 35 9.56 7.18 -6.01
N PHE A 36 8.37 7.70 -5.73
CA PHE A 36 7.11 6.98 -5.72
C PHE A 36 6.22 7.55 -6.82
N ASN A 37 5.86 6.74 -7.81
CA ASN A 37 4.86 7.12 -8.80
C ASN A 37 3.48 7.08 -8.16
N LEU A 38 2.69 8.11 -8.39
CA LEU A 38 1.34 8.27 -7.89
C LEU A 38 0.35 8.02 -9.01
N VAL A 39 -0.53 7.06 -8.81
CA VAL A 39 -1.60 6.69 -9.75
C VAL A 39 -2.93 6.91 -9.06
N GLN A 40 -3.73 7.84 -9.58
CA GLN A 40 -5.06 8.13 -9.04
C GLN A 40 -6.16 7.57 -9.94
N ASN A 41 -7.21 7.03 -9.34
CA ASN A 41 -8.46 6.71 -10.04
C ASN A 41 -9.64 7.29 -9.27
N GLY A 42 -10.40 8.18 -9.91
CA GLY A 42 -11.55 8.84 -9.27
C GLY A 42 -11.21 9.59 -7.98
N GLU A 43 -12.26 9.86 -7.20
CA GLU A 43 -12.16 10.48 -5.88
C GLU A 43 -12.45 9.43 -4.81
N SER A 44 -11.50 9.25 -3.90
CA SER A 44 -11.65 8.41 -2.71
C SER A 44 -10.59 8.80 -1.67
N PRO A 45 -10.92 8.75 -0.37
CA PRO A 45 -9.94 8.94 0.68
C PRO A 45 -8.99 7.74 0.81
N ASN A 46 -9.28 6.60 0.16
CA ASN A 46 -8.42 5.42 0.25
C ASN A 46 -7.04 5.65 -0.39
N ARG A 47 -6.05 5.05 0.24
CA ARG A 47 -4.64 5.12 -0.11
C ARG A 47 -4.10 3.71 -0.21
N TYR A 48 -3.29 3.46 -1.22
CA TYR A 48 -2.64 2.17 -1.43
C TYR A 48 -1.15 2.37 -1.59
N ILE A 49 -0.35 1.43 -1.13
CA ILE A 49 1.09 1.53 -1.26
C ILE A 49 1.75 0.19 -1.53
N TRP A 50 2.74 0.23 -2.41
CA TRP A 50 3.66 -0.86 -2.70
C TRP A 50 5.09 -0.38 -2.41
N LEU A 51 5.70 -0.95 -1.37
CA LEU A 51 6.94 -0.45 -0.75
C LEU A 51 8.22 -1.18 -1.16
N HIS A 52 8.15 -2.43 -1.62
CA HIS A 52 9.34 -3.22 -1.96
C HIS A 52 9.38 -3.56 -3.45
N GLY A 53 10.45 -3.14 -4.13
CA GLY A 53 10.58 -3.25 -5.59
C GLY A 53 10.62 -4.68 -6.13
N ASP A 54 10.95 -5.67 -5.30
CA ASP A 54 11.03 -7.08 -5.67
C ASP A 54 9.69 -7.85 -5.49
N GLU A 55 8.68 -7.24 -4.86
CA GLU A 55 7.38 -7.84 -4.60
C GLU A 55 6.42 -7.64 -5.78
N GLN A 56 6.77 -8.19 -6.94
CA GLN A 56 6.11 -7.90 -8.22
C GLN A 56 4.64 -8.35 -8.31
N THR A 57 4.23 -9.36 -7.54
CA THR A 57 2.82 -9.80 -7.53
C THR A 57 1.93 -8.73 -6.88
N ALA A 58 2.41 -8.08 -5.83
CA ALA A 58 1.75 -6.96 -5.16
C ALA A 58 1.62 -5.76 -6.11
N ARG A 59 2.69 -5.41 -6.85
CA ARG A 59 2.63 -4.37 -7.88
C ARG A 59 1.53 -4.66 -8.91
N MET A 60 1.54 -5.86 -9.50
CA MET A 60 0.57 -6.25 -10.53
C MET A 60 -0.87 -6.30 -9.99
N ALA A 61 -1.06 -6.71 -8.73
CA ALA A 61 -2.36 -6.72 -8.09
C ALA A 61 -2.88 -5.29 -7.89
N LEU A 62 -2.02 -4.38 -7.41
CA LEU A 62 -2.38 -2.98 -7.20
C LEU A 62 -2.64 -2.24 -8.52
N GLU A 63 -1.82 -2.45 -9.55
CA GLU A 63 -2.06 -1.89 -10.89
C GLU A 63 -3.41 -2.33 -11.47
N TYR A 64 -3.76 -3.60 -11.29
CA TYR A 64 -5.06 -4.09 -11.69
C TYR A 64 -6.17 -3.43 -10.87
N HIS A 65 -6.01 -3.35 -9.56
CA HIS A 65 -6.96 -2.73 -8.63
C HIS A 65 -7.32 -1.31 -9.03
N MET A 66 -6.30 -0.50 -9.34
CA MET A 66 -6.44 0.91 -9.70
C MET A 66 -7.19 1.14 -11.02
N LYS A 67 -7.40 0.11 -11.85
CA LYS A 67 -8.27 0.24 -13.04
C LYS A 67 -9.76 0.25 -12.69
N PHE A 68 -10.14 -0.39 -11.59
CA PHE A 68 -11.55 -0.65 -11.26
C PHE A 68 -12.03 0.17 -10.06
N TYR A 69 -11.20 0.31 -9.03
CA TYR A 69 -11.55 0.95 -7.76
C TYR A 69 -10.94 2.34 -7.63
N ASN A 70 -11.63 3.22 -6.90
CA ASN A 70 -11.17 4.59 -6.69
C ASN A 70 -10.11 4.65 -5.58
N GLY A 71 -9.21 5.64 -5.67
CA GLY A 71 -8.21 5.96 -4.65
C GLY A 71 -6.91 6.46 -5.25
N LEU A 72 -5.88 6.55 -4.41
CA LEU A 72 -4.54 6.98 -4.78
C LEU A 72 -3.52 5.92 -4.39
N ALA A 73 -2.78 5.41 -5.37
CA ALA A 73 -1.76 4.38 -5.18
C ALA A 73 -0.34 4.93 -5.32
N PHE A 74 0.54 4.50 -4.42
CA PHE A 74 1.94 4.87 -4.33
C PHE A 74 2.80 3.67 -4.74
N PHE A 75 3.54 3.81 -5.83
CA PHE A 75 4.42 2.76 -6.37
C PHE A 75 5.87 3.17 -6.23
N ILE A 76 6.62 2.50 -5.36
CA ILE A 76 8.06 2.72 -5.27
C ILE A 76 8.74 2.47 -6.62
N GLN A 77 9.69 3.31 -6.99
CA GLN A 77 10.54 3.12 -8.16
C GLN A 77 11.84 2.43 -7.72
N SER A 78 11.75 1.12 -7.55
CA SER A 78 12.86 0.22 -7.21
C SER A 78 12.61 -1.14 -7.82
N GLU A 79 13.67 -1.89 -8.09
CA GLU A 79 13.62 -3.31 -8.50
C GLU A 79 13.99 -4.26 -7.35
N THR A 80 14.48 -3.73 -6.25
CA THR A 80 14.97 -4.48 -5.09
C THR A 80 14.14 -4.19 -3.84
N ARG A 81 14.27 -5.09 -2.83
CA ARG A 81 13.67 -4.92 -1.51
C ARG A 81 14.17 -3.66 -0.81
N GLU A 82 15.49 -3.56 -0.65
CA GLU A 82 16.15 -2.38 -0.12
C GLU A 82 16.35 -1.31 -1.20
N ILE A 83 16.43 -0.06 -0.77
CA ILE A 83 16.69 1.10 -1.63
C ILE A 83 18.04 1.75 -1.30
N PRO A 84 18.74 2.34 -2.28
CA PRO A 84 19.91 3.16 -2.03
C PRO A 84 19.58 4.36 -1.14
N PHE A 85 20.45 4.64 -0.17
CA PHE A 85 20.38 5.83 0.66
C PHE A 85 21.79 6.27 1.06
N LYS A 86 22.22 7.43 0.54
CA LYS A 86 23.59 7.94 0.69
C LYS A 86 24.62 6.88 0.24
N SER A 87 25.51 6.46 1.14
CA SER A 87 26.55 5.44 0.90
C SER A 87 26.17 4.05 1.44
N THR A 88 24.89 3.81 1.68
CA THR A 88 24.35 2.53 2.18
C THR A 88 23.03 2.20 1.46
N ILE A 89 22.42 1.10 1.83
CA ILE A 89 21.03 0.76 1.53
C ILE A 89 20.19 0.76 2.82
N ILE A 90 18.87 0.83 2.66
CA ILE A 90 17.88 0.73 3.74
C ILE A 90 16.65 -0.06 3.27
N ASP A 91 16.00 -0.76 4.19
CA ASP A 91 14.65 -1.30 3.95
C ASP A 91 13.63 -0.15 4.11
N PRO A 92 12.85 0.21 3.05
CA PRO A 92 11.94 1.35 3.07
C PRO A 92 10.75 1.14 4.02
N ASN A 93 10.45 -0.10 4.44
CA ASN A 93 9.46 -0.39 5.47
C ASN A 93 10.09 -0.58 6.86
N ARG A 94 11.25 0.04 7.11
CA ARG A 94 11.92 0.08 8.43
C ARG A 94 12.31 1.48 8.86
N ILE A 95 11.83 2.52 8.17
CA ILE A 95 12.21 3.92 8.40
C ILE A 95 11.06 4.81 8.86
N PHE A 96 9.88 4.24 9.14
CA PHE A 96 8.72 4.97 9.64
C PHE A 96 8.79 5.30 11.14
N SER A 97 9.93 5.03 11.78
CA SER A 97 10.26 5.54 13.12
C SER A 97 11.76 5.84 13.23
N ARG A 98 12.15 6.72 14.16
CA ARG A 98 13.56 7.03 14.45
C ARG A 98 14.34 5.77 14.82
N ASN A 99 13.76 4.92 15.68
CA ASN A 99 14.40 3.69 16.17
C ASN A 99 14.54 2.65 15.06
N GLY A 100 13.51 2.48 14.22
CA GLY A 100 13.58 1.63 13.03
C GLY A 100 14.67 2.11 12.07
N ALA A 101 14.69 3.41 11.77
CA ALA A 101 15.69 4.02 10.90
C ALA A 101 17.11 3.81 11.43
N TYR A 102 17.32 3.96 12.75
CA TYR A 102 18.60 3.66 13.39
C TYR A 102 19.00 2.19 13.18
N ASN A 103 18.09 1.26 13.44
CA ASN A 103 18.35 -0.17 13.33
C ASN A 103 18.69 -0.59 11.89
N THR A 104 17.93 -0.12 10.90
CA THR A 104 18.16 -0.46 9.48
C THR A 104 19.47 0.15 8.97
N LEU A 105 19.78 1.40 9.31
CA LEU A 105 21.05 2.04 8.93
C LEU A 105 22.26 1.33 9.53
N ARG A 106 22.18 0.92 10.81
CA ARG A 106 23.25 0.18 11.49
C ARG A 106 23.42 -1.23 10.96
N LYS A 107 22.32 -1.88 10.53
CA LYS A 107 22.35 -3.21 9.91
C LYS A 107 23.16 -3.21 8.62
N PHE A 108 22.92 -2.24 7.73
CA PHE A 108 23.58 -2.20 6.42
C PHE A 108 24.92 -1.46 6.42
N LYS A 109 25.11 -0.51 7.34
CA LYS A 109 26.37 0.19 7.56
C LYS A 109 26.68 0.25 9.06
N PRO A 110 27.50 -0.67 9.60
CA PRO A 110 27.88 -0.64 11.01
C PRO A 110 28.80 0.55 11.34
N GLY A 111 29.75 0.85 10.45
CA GLY A 111 30.77 1.88 10.60
C GLY A 111 30.33 3.24 10.07
N TRP A 112 29.79 4.07 10.95
CA TRP A 112 29.48 5.47 10.65
C TRP A 112 30.57 6.39 11.19
N GLU A 113 30.98 7.36 10.37
CA GLU A 113 31.83 8.46 10.83
C GLU A 113 31.08 9.29 11.87
N ARG A 114 31.83 9.95 12.76
CA ARG A 114 31.25 10.73 13.86
C ARG A 114 30.26 11.76 13.32
N GLY A 115 29.04 11.77 13.85
CA GLY A 115 27.96 12.71 13.48
C GLY A 115 27.17 12.35 12.22
N THR A 116 27.74 11.60 11.27
CA THR A 116 27.08 11.27 9.99
C THR A 116 25.82 10.43 10.15
N LEU A 117 25.78 9.50 11.12
CA LEU A 117 24.58 8.72 11.44
C LEU A 117 23.43 9.60 11.92
N LYS A 118 23.73 10.58 12.79
CA LYS A 118 22.71 11.51 13.28
C LYS A 118 22.15 12.35 12.14
N MET A 119 23.02 12.86 11.25
CA MET A 119 22.59 13.62 10.07
C MET A 119 21.69 12.79 9.14
N ALA A 120 22.05 11.52 8.92
CA ALA A 120 21.24 10.59 8.15
C ALA A 120 19.85 10.35 8.78
N LEU A 121 19.78 10.16 10.10
CA LEU A 121 18.51 10.01 10.81
C LEU A 121 17.66 11.29 10.77
N ASP A 122 18.28 12.46 10.95
CA ASP A 122 17.60 13.76 10.90
C ASP A 122 17.03 14.05 9.50
N GLU A 123 17.69 13.58 8.44
CA GLU A 123 17.20 13.64 7.07
C GLU A 123 15.98 12.74 6.85
N ILE A 124 16.07 11.46 7.26
CA ILE A 124 14.95 10.51 7.18
C ILE A 124 13.73 11.05 7.95
N ASP A 125 13.92 11.59 9.15
CA ASP A 125 12.81 12.13 9.95
C ASP A 125 12.12 13.31 9.26
N ARG A 126 12.88 14.25 8.69
CA ARG A 126 12.28 15.39 7.97
C ARG A 126 11.49 14.93 6.75
N GLU A 127 12.06 14.05 5.94
CA GLU A 127 11.37 13.56 4.74
C GLU A 127 10.19 12.67 5.06
N ARG A 128 10.25 11.91 6.17
CA ARG A 128 9.16 11.03 6.61
C ARG A 128 7.89 11.82 6.87
N GLU A 129 7.96 12.94 7.58
CA GLU A 129 6.75 13.72 7.88
C GLU A 129 6.06 14.19 6.60
N HIS A 130 6.81 14.75 5.65
CA HIS A 130 6.25 15.19 4.37
C HIS A 130 5.66 14.05 3.54
N PHE A 131 6.30 12.88 3.53
CA PHE A 131 5.78 11.71 2.84
C PHE A 131 4.48 11.20 3.49
N LEU A 132 4.45 11.16 4.83
CA LEU A 132 3.29 10.71 5.59
C LEU A 132 2.10 11.66 5.48
N ASP A 133 2.32 12.97 5.37
CA ASP A 133 1.25 13.95 5.16
C ASP A 133 0.46 13.71 3.87
N VAL A 134 1.12 13.16 2.84
CA VAL A 134 0.48 12.85 1.55
C VAL A 134 -0.06 11.41 1.51
N LEU A 135 0.67 10.47 2.11
CA LEU A 135 0.31 9.05 2.14
C LEU A 135 -0.89 8.78 3.04
N MET A 136 -0.95 9.42 4.22
CA MET A 136 -1.94 9.07 5.22
C MET A 136 -3.32 9.62 4.82
N PRO A 137 -4.35 8.76 4.76
CA PRO A 137 -5.70 9.20 4.46
C PRO A 137 -6.28 10.03 5.62
N ASN A 138 -7.33 10.78 5.34
CA ASN A 138 -8.16 11.35 6.38
C ASN A 138 -8.95 10.24 7.12
N LYS A 139 -9.71 10.62 8.16
CA LYS A 139 -10.47 9.68 9.01
C LYS A 139 -11.48 8.79 8.27
N ASN A 140 -11.86 9.15 7.05
CA ASN A 140 -12.83 8.41 6.25
C ASN A 140 -12.16 7.44 5.27
N GLY A 141 -10.82 7.39 5.21
CA GLY A 141 -10.09 6.53 4.31
C GLY A 141 -9.26 5.47 5.02
N ARG A 142 -8.81 4.51 4.21
CA ARG A 142 -7.96 3.41 4.63
C ARG A 142 -6.60 3.51 3.94
N LEU A 143 -5.53 3.12 4.65
CA LEU A 143 -4.23 2.89 4.04
C LEU A 143 -4.01 1.38 3.87
N ILE A 144 -3.88 0.92 2.63
CA ILE A 144 -3.75 -0.49 2.29
C ILE A 144 -2.36 -0.73 1.69
N SER A 145 -1.50 -1.42 2.44
CA SER A 145 -0.18 -1.87 1.96
C SER A 145 -0.30 -3.24 1.32
N LEU A 146 0.32 -3.41 0.15
CA LEU A 146 0.40 -4.72 -0.49
C LEU A 146 1.83 -5.23 -0.46
N HIS A 147 1.96 -6.47 -0.01
CA HIS A 147 3.23 -7.15 0.09
C HIS A 147 3.20 -8.54 -0.53
N ASN A 148 4.38 -9.05 -0.86
CA ASN A 148 4.56 -10.46 -1.13
C ASN A 148 5.59 -11.08 -0.21
N ASN A 149 5.22 -12.15 0.46
CA ASN A 149 6.15 -12.87 1.30
C ASN A 149 6.95 -13.91 0.52
N PHE A 150 8.19 -14.13 0.97
CA PHE A 150 9.11 -15.17 0.51
C PHE A 150 9.66 -15.95 1.71
N ARG A 151 10.20 -17.16 1.47
CA ARG A 151 10.93 -17.99 2.47
C ARG A 151 10.17 -18.29 3.79
N GLY A 152 8.85 -18.44 3.72
CA GLY A 152 8.05 -19.04 4.80
C GLY A 152 7.55 -18.07 5.88
N TYR A 153 7.68 -16.75 5.67
CA TYR A 153 6.90 -15.78 6.45
C TYR A 153 5.39 -16.05 6.24
N ASN A 154 4.63 -16.07 7.34
CA ASN A 154 3.23 -16.48 7.39
C ASN A 154 2.55 -15.97 8.68
N VAL A 155 1.22 -16.00 8.70
CA VAL A 155 0.36 -15.46 9.77
C VAL A 155 0.70 -15.96 11.18
N ASN A 156 1.30 -17.14 11.33
CA ASN A 156 1.66 -17.65 12.66
C ASN A 156 2.77 -16.82 13.34
N ARG A 157 3.61 -16.13 12.56
CA ARG A 157 4.64 -15.22 13.10
C ARG A 157 4.04 -13.95 13.70
N GLU A 158 2.84 -13.57 13.27
CA GLU A 158 2.17 -12.36 13.71
C GLU A 158 1.36 -12.55 15.00
N LYS A 159 1.03 -13.79 15.37
CA LYS A 159 0.22 -14.13 16.55
C LYS A 159 0.66 -13.43 17.83
N GLY A 160 1.97 -13.35 18.08
CA GLY A 160 2.50 -12.76 19.31
C GLY A 160 2.28 -11.25 19.42
N ASN A 161 2.13 -10.56 18.29
CA ASN A 161 1.89 -9.11 18.23
C ASN A 161 0.39 -8.79 18.09
N SER A 162 -0.46 -9.80 17.94
CA SER A 162 -1.88 -9.64 17.61
C SER A 162 -2.79 -9.80 18.81
N GLN A 163 -3.81 -8.94 18.90
CA GLN A 163 -4.80 -8.96 19.97
C GLN A 163 -5.91 -9.96 19.69
N ARG A 164 -6.23 -10.15 18.40
CA ARG A 164 -7.20 -11.14 17.92
C ARG A 164 -6.71 -11.79 16.64
N ILE A 165 -7.13 -13.03 16.43
CA ILE A 165 -6.74 -13.83 15.25
C ILE A 165 -7.96 -14.58 14.71
N SER A 166 -8.03 -14.71 13.39
CA SER A 166 -8.98 -15.56 12.66
C SER A 166 -8.18 -16.32 11.60
N ILE A 167 -7.80 -17.56 11.89
CA ILE A 167 -6.99 -18.40 10.99
C ILE A 167 -7.89 -19.51 10.46
N LYS A 168 -7.98 -19.63 9.14
CA LYS A 168 -8.85 -20.59 8.48
C LYS A 168 -8.10 -21.89 8.24
N LYS A 169 -8.79 -23.01 8.48
CA LYS A 169 -8.21 -24.35 8.35
C LYS A 169 -7.75 -24.65 6.93
N ASP A 170 -8.52 -24.21 5.93
CA ASP A 170 -8.30 -24.54 4.53
C ASP A 170 -7.59 -23.41 3.75
N GLU A 171 -7.15 -22.35 4.45
CA GLU A 171 -6.45 -21.23 3.84
C GLU A 171 -4.94 -21.35 4.04
N ASN A 172 -4.18 -20.98 3.01
CA ASN A 172 -2.72 -20.96 3.10
C ASN A 172 -2.27 -19.95 4.17
N PRO A 173 -1.48 -20.33 5.19
CA PRO A 173 -1.01 -19.41 6.23
C PRO A 173 -0.19 -18.23 5.71
N ARG A 174 0.35 -18.33 4.49
CA ARG A 174 1.11 -17.26 3.82
C ARG A 174 0.23 -16.20 3.19
N ASP A 175 -1.07 -16.46 3.05
CA ASP A 175 -2.03 -15.51 2.51
C ASP A 175 -2.87 -15.00 3.68
N PHE A 176 -2.63 -13.76 4.10
CA PHE A 176 -3.26 -13.19 5.29
C PHE A 176 -3.34 -11.67 5.27
N ILE A 177 -4.20 -11.13 6.13
CA ILE A 177 -4.42 -9.71 6.32
C ILE A 177 -4.04 -9.34 7.75
N ILE A 178 -3.25 -8.28 7.90
CA ILE A 178 -3.11 -7.59 9.18
C ILE A 178 -4.01 -6.35 9.11
N CYS A 179 -4.86 -6.12 10.10
CA CYS A 179 -5.61 -4.87 10.22
C CYS A 179 -5.40 -4.22 11.59
N THR A 180 -5.57 -2.90 11.65
CA THR A 180 -5.43 -2.11 12.90
C THR A 180 -6.77 -1.70 13.50
N ASP A 181 -7.87 -1.80 12.74
CA ASP A 181 -9.21 -1.41 13.18
C ASP A 181 -10.04 -2.63 13.61
N GLU A 182 -10.76 -2.49 14.73
CA GLU A 182 -11.57 -3.55 15.32
C GLU A 182 -12.77 -3.90 14.44
N SER A 183 -13.42 -2.89 13.84
CA SER A 183 -14.60 -3.07 12.99
C SER A 183 -14.23 -3.77 11.69
N ASP A 184 -13.07 -3.44 11.12
CA ASP A 184 -12.49 -4.17 9.99
C ASP A 184 -12.23 -5.63 10.35
N PHE A 185 -11.65 -5.88 11.53
CA PHE A 185 -11.41 -7.24 11.96
C PHE A 185 -12.70 -8.04 12.07
N GLU A 186 -13.79 -7.49 12.60
CA GLU A 186 -15.06 -8.22 12.68
C GLU A 186 -15.56 -8.66 11.30
N ILE A 187 -15.49 -7.78 10.30
CA ILE A 187 -15.91 -8.10 8.94
C ILE A 187 -14.96 -9.12 8.32
N LEU A 188 -13.66 -8.84 8.35
CA LEU A 188 -12.64 -9.67 7.71
C LEU A 188 -12.52 -11.05 8.38
N SER A 189 -12.76 -11.15 9.68
CA SER A 189 -12.71 -12.42 10.41
C SER A 189 -13.81 -13.39 9.95
N ASN A 190 -14.88 -12.92 9.31
CA ASN A 190 -15.93 -13.72 8.68
C ASN A 190 -15.65 -14.03 7.20
N SER A 191 -14.58 -13.47 6.63
CA SER A 191 -14.12 -13.76 5.26
C SER A 191 -13.47 -15.16 5.15
N PRO A 192 -13.16 -15.66 3.95
CA PRO A 192 -12.37 -16.88 3.77
C PRO A 192 -10.86 -16.71 4.05
N TYR A 193 -10.39 -15.52 4.42
CA TYR A 193 -8.96 -15.23 4.57
C TYR A 193 -8.48 -15.36 6.02
N ASN A 194 -7.17 -15.58 6.17
CA ASN A 194 -6.52 -15.45 7.48
C ASN A 194 -6.40 -13.97 7.84
N VAL A 195 -6.75 -13.62 9.08
CA VAL A 195 -6.76 -12.23 9.54
C VAL A 195 -6.21 -12.15 10.95
N VAL A 196 -5.42 -11.11 11.21
CA VAL A 196 -4.96 -10.78 12.56
C VAL A 196 -5.18 -9.29 12.84
N LEU A 197 -5.60 -8.99 14.06
CA LEU A 197 -5.77 -7.63 14.55
C LEU A 197 -4.51 -7.21 15.31
N GLN A 198 -3.89 -6.12 14.89
CA GLN A 198 -2.76 -5.48 15.57
C GLN A 198 -3.14 -4.02 15.88
N ASN A 199 -3.84 -3.82 16.99
CA ASN A 199 -4.35 -2.51 17.40
C ASN A 199 -3.72 -1.97 18.71
N LYS A 200 -2.63 -2.59 19.15
CA LYS A 200 -1.78 -2.09 20.24
C LYS A 200 -0.36 -1.88 19.76
N ILE A 201 0.25 -0.76 20.17
CA ILE A 201 1.65 -0.46 19.89
C ILE A 201 2.52 -1.55 20.53
N PRO A 202 3.40 -2.24 19.78
CA PRO A 202 4.27 -3.26 20.34
C PRO A 202 5.36 -2.63 21.22
N GLU A 203 5.93 -3.42 22.13
CA GLU A 203 7.09 -2.98 22.92
C GLU A 203 8.32 -2.69 22.06
N LYS A 204 8.47 -3.42 20.94
CA LYS A 204 9.59 -3.30 20.01
C LYS A 204 9.16 -2.61 18.73
N ASP A 205 9.64 -1.40 18.52
CA ASP A 205 9.45 -0.63 17.29
C ASP A 205 10.41 -1.12 16.19
N ASP A 206 9.85 -1.73 15.15
CA ASP A 206 10.59 -2.25 14.02
C ASP A 206 10.65 -1.28 12.81
N GLY A 207 10.11 -0.07 12.95
CA GLY A 207 10.10 0.97 11.93
C GLY A 207 9.12 0.78 10.78
N SER A 208 8.19 -0.17 10.88
CA SER A 208 7.22 -0.43 9.81
C SER A 208 6.11 0.61 9.72
N LEU A 209 5.55 0.72 8.51
CA LEU A 209 4.42 1.59 8.20
C LEU A 209 3.18 1.23 9.01
N SER A 210 2.96 -0.06 9.33
CA SER A 210 1.80 -0.50 10.13
C SER A 210 1.81 0.12 11.53
N TRP A 211 2.97 0.16 12.19
CA TRP A 211 3.08 0.79 13.51
C TRP A 211 2.95 2.30 13.46
N GLU A 212 3.47 2.93 12.42
CA GLU A 212 3.30 4.37 12.25
C GLU A 212 1.85 4.75 11.94
N ALA A 213 1.15 3.96 11.12
CA ALA A 213 -0.27 4.12 10.88
C ALA A 213 -1.07 3.96 12.19
N LEU A 214 -0.74 2.95 13.01
CA LEU A 214 -1.38 2.75 14.31
C LEU A 214 -1.13 3.93 15.27
N ARG A 215 0.10 4.46 15.34
CA ARG A 215 0.43 5.66 16.14
C ARG A 215 -0.37 6.89 15.72
N ARG A 216 -0.62 7.04 14.42
CA ARG A 216 -1.40 8.15 13.85
C ARG A 216 -2.91 7.92 13.86
N ASN A 217 -3.38 6.81 14.43
CA ASN A 217 -4.78 6.40 14.42
C ASN A 217 -5.35 6.35 12.98
N VAL A 218 -4.54 5.83 12.05
CA VAL A 218 -4.93 5.58 10.66
C VAL A 218 -5.41 4.14 10.54
N ARG A 219 -6.58 3.96 9.96
CA ARG A 219 -7.14 2.66 9.61
C ARG A 219 -6.28 2.01 8.53
N TYR A 220 -5.59 0.94 8.90
CA TYR A 220 -4.54 0.35 8.10
C TYR A 220 -4.78 -1.14 7.87
N LEU A 221 -4.51 -1.57 6.64
CA LEU A 221 -4.49 -2.99 6.26
C LEU A 221 -3.17 -3.32 5.57
N ASN A 222 -2.57 -4.46 5.93
CA ASN A 222 -1.48 -5.08 5.20
C ASN A 222 -1.96 -6.39 4.58
N ILE A 223 -1.83 -6.52 3.25
CA ILE A 223 -2.16 -7.73 2.52
C ILE A 223 -0.87 -8.46 2.16
N GLU A 224 -0.71 -9.65 2.75
CA GLU A 224 0.42 -10.54 2.50
C GLU A 224 -0.05 -11.72 1.66
N THR A 225 0.64 -11.98 0.55
CA THR A 225 0.45 -13.20 -0.25
C THR A 225 1.77 -13.80 -0.68
N ARG A 226 1.78 -15.09 -1.00
CA ARG A 226 2.98 -15.70 -1.60
C ARG A 226 3.31 -15.06 -2.96
N LEU A 227 4.59 -14.76 -3.20
CA LEU A 227 5.07 -14.33 -4.52
C LEU A 227 4.61 -15.31 -5.63
N GLY A 228 4.00 -14.77 -6.68
CA GLY A 228 3.38 -15.51 -7.79
C GLY A 228 1.86 -15.72 -7.66
N TYR A 229 1.24 -15.44 -6.52
CA TYR A 229 -0.17 -15.73 -6.26
C TYR A 229 -1.08 -14.52 -6.57
N LEU A 230 -1.01 -14.05 -7.82
CA LEU A 230 -1.69 -12.83 -8.27
C LEU A 230 -3.21 -12.89 -8.10
N SER A 231 -3.85 -13.99 -8.49
CA SER A 231 -5.32 -14.13 -8.39
C SER A 231 -5.80 -14.06 -6.95
N LYS A 232 -5.05 -14.62 -6.00
CA LYS A 232 -5.37 -14.57 -4.57
C LYS A 232 -5.27 -13.13 -4.05
N GLN A 233 -4.19 -12.41 -4.35
CA GLN A 233 -4.02 -11.03 -3.88
C GLN A 233 -5.07 -10.09 -4.45
N LYS A 234 -5.46 -10.25 -5.73
CA LYS A 234 -6.58 -9.53 -6.33
C LYS A 234 -7.91 -9.84 -5.64
N ALA A 235 -8.17 -11.10 -5.30
CA ALA A 235 -9.40 -11.49 -4.61
C ALA A 235 -9.48 -10.91 -3.18
N MET A 236 -8.35 -10.85 -2.47
CA MET A 236 -8.27 -10.23 -1.14
C MET A 236 -8.52 -8.72 -1.20
N LEU A 237 -7.87 -8.02 -2.14
CA LEU A 237 -8.10 -6.59 -2.38
C LEU A 237 -9.57 -6.29 -2.73
N LYS A 238 -10.13 -7.07 -3.67
CA LYS A 238 -11.53 -6.94 -4.07
C LYS A 238 -12.46 -7.11 -2.87
N TYR A 239 -12.23 -8.13 -2.04
CA TYR A 239 -13.04 -8.37 -0.85
C TYR A 239 -12.99 -7.17 0.11
N ILE A 240 -11.80 -6.61 0.36
CA ILE A 240 -11.63 -5.42 1.19
C ILE A 240 -12.46 -4.25 0.64
N GLU A 241 -12.36 -3.96 -0.65
CA GLU A 241 -13.12 -2.84 -1.23
C GLU A 241 -14.63 -3.04 -1.23
N GLU A 242 -15.11 -4.27 -1.38
CA GLU A 242 -16.55 -4.55 -1.47
C GLU A 242 -17.23 -4.75 -0.12
N ASN A 243 -16.48 -5.04 0.95
CA ASN A 243 -17.06 -5.39 2.24
C ASN A 243 -16.70 -4.40 3.36
N LEU A 244 -15.63 -3.62 3.21
CA LEU A 244 -15.28 -2.61 4.20
C LEU A 244 -15.90 -1.27 3.82
N ASN A 245 -16.60 -0.64 4.76
CA ASN A 245 -17.14 0.72 4.63
C ASN A 245 -16.05 1.78 4.63
#